data_AF-A0A7S1T1B9-F1
#
_entry.id   AF-A0A7S1T1B9-F1
#
_cell.length_a   1.000
_cell.length_b   1.000
_cell.length_c   1.000
_cell.angle_alpha   90.00
_cell.angle_beta   90.00
_cell.angle_gamma   90.00
#
_symmetry.space_group_name_H-M   'P 1'
#
loop_
_entity.id
_entity.type
_entity.pdbx_description
1 polymer ?
#
loop_
_entity_poly.entity_id
_entity_poly.type
_entity_poly.pdbx_seq_one_letter_code
_entity_poly.pdbx_strand_id
1 'polypeptide(L)'
;GYSVAFDPVDGSSIYPANWSVGTIFGIWPGGQLLGRCGQDQVAAGFSVFGPRTVIVIARPSGSAGGEPVVEEYTLLGTQWTRTCDHLRIPANKKTFAPANLRAASDNSAYHDLMLAWMADKYSLRYSGGLVPDVYHIF
;
A
#
# COMPACT_ATOMS: atom_id res chain seq x y z
N GLY A 1 13.97 13.43 -17.61
CA GLY A 1 13.00 12.35 -17.87
C GLY A 1 12.76 11.56 -16.61
N TYR A 2 11.72 10.74 -16.58
CA TYR A 2 11.38 9.84 -15.46
C TYR A 2 11.21 8.41 -15.97
N SER A 3 11.41 7.46 -15.06
CA SER A 3 11.15 6.04 -15.28
C SER A 3 10.10 5.57 -14.28
N VAL A 4 9.18 4.73 -14.73
CA VAL A 4 8.04 4.26 -13.93
C VAL A 4 8.02 2.74 -13.94
N ALA A 5 7.96 2.14 -12.75
CA ALA A 5 7.60 0.73 -12.59
C ALA A 5 6.18 0.67 -12.02
N PHE A 6 5.36 -0.25 -12.53
CA PHE A 6 3.99 -0.38 -12.09
C PHE A 6 3.49 -1.82 -12.14
N ASP A 7 2.59 -2.15 -11.22
CA ASP A 7 1.72 -3.33 -11.31
C ASP A 7 0.32 -2.83 -11.70
N PRO A 8 -0.17 -3.13 -12.91
CA PRO A 8 -1.46 -2.63 -13.37
C PRO A 8 -2.63 -3.18 -12.57
N VAL A 9 -2.55 -4.40 -12.04
CA VAL A 9 -3.64 -5.08 -11.33
C VAL A 9 -3.10 -5.96 -10.20
N ASP A 10 -2.88 -5.34 -9.04
CA ASP A 10 -2.66 -6.05 -7.78
C ASP A 10 -3.97 -6.66 -7.25
N GLY A 11 -3.88 -7.85 -6.65
CA GLY A 11 -5.05 -8.62 -6.23
C GLY A 11 -5.72 -9.37 -7.39
N SER A 12 -4.98 -9.72 -8.45
CA SER A 12 -5.50 -10.49 -9.59
C SER A 12 -6.17 -11.82 -9.20
N SER A 13 -5.74 -12.46 -8.09
CA SER A 13 -6.35 -13.68 -7.54
C SER A 13 -7.76 -13.47 -6.98
N ILE A 14 -8.07 -12.25 -6.52
CA ILE A 14 -9.36 -11.88 -5.91
C ILE A 14 -10.24 -11.08 -6.88
N TYR A 15 -9.70 -10.68 -8.04
CA TYR A 15 -10.44 -10.02 -9.11
C TYR A 15 -11.69 -10.81 -9.55
N PRO A 16 -11.63 -12.14 -9.81
CA PRO A 16 -12.82 -12.91 -10.20
C PRO A 16 -13.90 -12.98 -9.11
N ALA A 17 -13.53 -12.79 -7.84
CA ALA A 17 -14.47 -12.72 -6.72
C ALA A 17 -15.14 -11.34 -6.58
N ASN A 18 -14.82 -10.39 -7.47
CA ASN A 18 -15.30 -9.01 -7.47
C ASN A 18 -14.99 -8.28 -6.15
N TRP A 19 -13.82 -8.58 -5.56
CA TRP A 19 -13.32 -7.87 -4.40
C TRP A 19 -12.54 -6.62 -4.81
N SER A 20 -12.18 -5.78 -3.83
CA SER A 20 -11.35 -4.61 -4.09
C SER A 20 -9.96 -5.05 -4.58
N VAL A 21 -9.51 -4.43 -5.67
CA VAL A 21 -8.18 -4.63 -6.28
C VAL A 21 -7.47 -3.29 -6.42
N GLY A 22 -6.27 -3.26 -6.98
CA GLY A 22 -5.58 -1.98 -7.15
C GLY A 22 -4.50 -1.95 -8.22
N THR A 23 -3.90 -0.77 -8.37
CA THR A 23 -2.71 -0.54 -9.20
C THR A 23 -1.62 0.01 -8.29
N ILE A 24 -0.37 -0.40 -8.48
CA ILE A 24 0.78 0.10 -7.73
C ILE A 24 1.74 0.76 -8.71
N PHE A 25 2.37 1.88 -8.33
CA PHE A 25 3.41 2.50 -9.15
C PHE A 25 4.50 3.17 -8.31
N GLY A 26 5.71 3.22 -8.88
CA GLY A 26 6.84 3.99 -8.36
C GLY A 26 7.48 4.81 -9.48
N ILE A 27 7.96 5.99 -9.13
CA ILE A 27 8.53 6.96 -10.07
C ILE A 27 9.97 7.28 -9.64
N TRP A 28 10.90 7.12 -10.58
CA TRP A 28 12.33 7.44 -10.40
C TRP A 28 12.78 8.50 -11.40
N PRO A 29 13.78 9.34 -11.03
CA PRO A 29 14.36 10.29 -11.95
C PRO A 29 15.28 9.59 -12.96
N GLY A 30 15.31 10.09 -14.19
CA GLY A 30 16.11 9.56 -15.29
C GLY A 30 15.39 8.54 -16.15
N GLY A 31 16.13 7.85 -17.03
CA GLY A 31 15.60 6.93 -18.04
C GLY A 31 15.94 5.46 -17.79
N GLN A 32 16.44 5.11 -16.60
CA GLN A 32 16.88 3.76 -16.27
C GLN A 32 16.49 3.39 -14.84
N LEU A 33 15.92 2.19 -14.68
CA LEU A 33 15.57 1.59 -13.39
C LEU A 33 16.67 0.66 -12.85
N LEU A 34 17.48 0.06 -13.72
CA LEU A 34 18.58 -0.80 -13.30
C LEU A 34 19.59 -0.02 -12.46
N GLY A 35 19.95 -0.56 -11.29
CA GLY A 35 20.86 0.08 -10.33
C GLY A 35 20.20 1.15 -9.45
N ARG A 36 18.88 1.34 -9.52
CA ARG A 36 18.12 2.22 -8.61
C ARG A 36 17.67 1.47 -7.37
N CYS A 37 17.64 2.18 -6.24
CA CYS A 37 17.08 1.73 -4.97
C CYS A 37 15.68 2.33 -4.75
N GLY A 38 14.90 1.76 -3.82
CA GLY A 38 13.61 2.33 -3.42
C GLY A 38 13.73 3.75 -2.84
N GLN A 39 14.85 4.05 -2.19
CA GLN A 39 15.16 5.38 -1.65
C GLN A 39 15.35 6.45 -2.75
N ASP A 40 15.59 6.05 -4.00
CA ASP A 40 15.76 6.97 -5.13
C ASP A 40 14.41 7.40 -5.74
N GLN A 41 13.28 6.90 -5.23
CA GLN A 41 11.95 7.28 -5.72
C GLN A 41 11.68 8.76 -5.46
N VAL A 42 11.09 9.45 -6.44
CA VAL A 42 10.60 10.83 -6.30
C VAL A 42 9.10 10.89 -6.01
N ALA A 43 8.39 9.79 -6.28
CA ALA A 43 7.02 9.57 -5.87
C ALA A 43 6.70 8.08 -5.97
N ALA A 44 5.73 7.63 -5.19
CA ALA A 44 5.13 6.31 -5.32
C ALA A 44 3.67 6.38 -4.91
N GLY A 45 2.89 5.38 -5.28
CA GLY A 45 1.49 5.36 -4.91
C GLY A 45 0.81 4.08 -5.30
N PHE A 46 -0.45 4.01 -4.89
CA PHE A 46 -1.35 2.97 -5.32
C PHE A 46 -2.77 3.51 -5.45
N SER A 47 -3.54 2.89 -6.33
CA SER A 47 -4.98 3.14 -6.48
C SER A 47 -5.75 1.94 -5.98
N VAL A 48 -6.81 2.16 -5.20
CA VAL A 48 -7.75 1.11 -4.79
C VAL A 48 -9.01 1.23 -5.64
N PHE A 49 -9.41 0.15 -6.27
CA PHE A 49 -10.66 -0.01 -6.99
C PHE A 49 -11.65 -0.79 -6.12
N GLY A 50 -12.26 -0.09 -5.16
CA GLY A 50 -13.26 -0.64 -4.24
C GLY A 50 -14.60 0.06 -4.34
N PRO A 51 -15.41 0.09 -3.27
CA PRO A 51 -16.66 0.86 -3.22
C PRO A 51 -16.46 2.36 -3.49
N ARG A 52 -15.25 2.86 -3.22
CA ARG A 52 -14.75 4.15 -3.68
C ARG A 52 -13.44 3.91 -4.41
N THR A 53 -13.26 4.58 -5.54
CA THR A 53 -11.98 4.60 -6.24
C THR A 53 -11.13 5.70 -5.62
N VAL A 54 -10.02 5.31 -5.00
CA VAL A 54 -9.08 6.22 -4.34
C VAL A 54 -7.67 6.03 -4.90
N ILE A 55 -6.85 7.06 -4.83
CA ILE A 55 -5.41 7.00 -5.09
C ILE A 55 -4.68 7.64 -3.92
N VAL A 56 -3.67 6.94 -3.42
CA VAL A 56 -2.75 7.42 -2.40
C VAL A 56 -1.41 7.69 -3.07
N ILE A 57 -0.88 8.91 -2.88
CA ILE A 57 0.38 9.33 -3.47
C ILE A 57 1.32 9.77 -2.35
N ALA A 58 2.45 9.08 -2.24
CA ALA A 58 3.56 9.44 -1.37
C ALA A 58 4.64 10.20 -2.17
N ARG A 59 5.10 11.32 -1.62
CA ARG A 59 6.26 12.05 -2.11
C ARG A 59 7.26 12.17 -0.96
N PRO A 60 8.46 11.60 -1.09
CA PRO A 60 9.48 11.71 -0.06
C PRO A 60 9.98 13.15 0.05
N SER A 61 10.70 13.43 1.14
CA SER A 61 11.48 14.66 1.28
C SER A 61 12.50 14.70 0.15
N GLY A 62 12.20 15.44 -0.91
CA GLY A 62 13.06 15.52 -2.08
C GLY A 62 14.36 16.25 -1.76
N SER A 63 15.30 16.26 -2.71
CA SER A 63 16.55 17.05 -2.66
C SER A 63 16.34 18.56 -2.53
N ALA A 64 15.10 19.05 -2.68
CA ALA A 64 14.69 20.44 -2.47
C ALA A 64 14.28 20.78 -1.02
N GLY A 65 14.37 19.83 -0.07
CA GLY A 65 14.20 20.11 1.36
C GLY A 65 12.75 20.29 1.86
N GLY A 66 11.76 19.73 1.15
CA GLY A 66 10.36 19.70 1.61
C GLY A 66 10.08 18.52 2.56
N GLU A 67 9.05 18.61 3.39
CA GLU A 67 8.62 17.49 4.23
C GLU A 67 8.03 16.34 3.38
N PRO A 68 8.23 15.06 3.79
CA PRO A 68 7.56 13.96 3.14
C PRO A 68 6.05 14.08 3.32
N VAL A 69 5.29 13.84 2.25
CA VAL A 69 3.84 13.98 2.26
C VAL A 69 3.19 12.75 1.64
N VAL A 70 2.06 12.33 2.24
CA VAL A 70 1.20 11.28 1.72
C VAL A 70 -0.20 11.85 1.60
N GLU A 71 -0.71 11.92 0.38
CA GLU A 71 -2.02 12.50 0.06
C GLU A 71 -2.97 11.43 -0.46
N GLU A 72 -4.25 11.58 -0.15
CA GLU A 72 -5.33 10.76 -0.70
C GLU A 72 -6.22 11.60 -1.60
N TYR A 73 -6.57 11.03 -2.75
CA TYR A 73 -7.58 11.58 -3.65
C TYR A 73 -8.66 10.54 -3.90
N THR A 74 -9.91 10.97 -3.89
CA THR A 74 -11.08 10.16 -4.26
C THR A 74 -11.59 10.59 -5.62
N LEU A 75 -11.91 9.63 -6.49
CA LEU A 75 -12.56 9.89 -7.76
C LEU A 75 -14.04 10.20 -7.54
N LEU A 76 -14.45 11.44 -7.83
CA LEU A 76 -15.85 11.90 -7.78
C LEU A 76 -16.32 12.21 -9.19
N GLY A 77 -17.16 11.34 -9.75
CA GLY A 77 -17.52 11.40 -11.17
C GLY A 77 -16.31 11.18 -12.06
N THR A 78 -15.85 12.22 -12.74
CA THR A 78 -14.67 12.20 -13.63
C THR A 78 -13.47 12.96 -13.07
N GLN A 79 -13.57 13.50 -11.85
CA GLN A 79 -12.55 14.35 -11.24
C GLN A 79 -11.94 13.73 -9.99
N TRP A 80 -10.62 13.80 -9.87
CA TRP A 80 -9.92 13.46 -8.65
C TRP A 80 -9.98 14.62 -7.68
N THR A 81 -10.61 14.41 -6.54
CA THR A 81 -10.71 15.39 -5.46
C THR A 81 -9.80 14.95 -4.32
N ARG A 82 -8.94 15.85 -3.85
CA ARG A 82 -8.11 15.57 -2.68
C ARG A 82 -9.00 15.42 -1.45
N THR A 83 -8.94 14.28 -0.78
CA THR A 83 -9.76 13.95 0.41
C THR A 83 -8.94 13.90 1.69
N CYS A 84 -7.61 13.75 1.62
CA CYS A 84 -6.71 13.85 2.76
C CYS A 84 -5.37 14.48 2.35
N ASP A 85 -4.94 15.54 3.05
CA ASP A 85 -3.64 16.20 2.79
C ASP A 85 -2.45 15.45 3.43
N HIS A 86 -2.68 14.76 4.55
CA HIS A 86 -1.63 14.12 5.33
C HIS A 86 -2.12 12.79 5.88
N LEU A 87 -2.13 11.77 5.02
CA LEU A 87 -2.49 10.41 5.40
C LEU A 87 -1.39 9.82 6.30
N ARG A 88 -1.78 9.36 7.49
CA ARG A 88 -0.85 8.81 8.49
C ARG A 88 -1.34 7.46 8.99
N ILE A 89 -0.40 6.55 9.18
CA ILE A 89 -0.69 5.29 9.87
C ILE A 89 -0.98 5.63 11.34
N PRO A 90 -2.11 5.18 11.91
CA PRO A 90 -2.41 5.40 13.31
C PRO A 90 -1.37 4.69 14.20
N ALA A 91 -0.96 5.36 15.30
CA ALA A 91 0.05 4.83 16.21
C ALA A 91 -0.32 3.47 16.82
N ASN A 92 -1.62 3.22 16.99
CA ASN A 92 -2.16 1.96 17.49
C ASN A 92 -3.27 1.46 16.55
N LYS A 93 -3.04 0.32 15.92
CA LYS A 93 -4.07 -0.40 15.16
C LYS A 93 -4.04 -1.87 15.52
N LYS A 94 -5.17 -2.38 16.04
CA LYS A 94 -5.32 -3.77 16.46
C LYS A 94 -5.82 -4.66 15.33
N THR A 95 -5.18 -4.59 14.18
CA THR A 95 -5.50 -5.42 13.02
C THR A 95 -4.24 -6.02 12.42
N PHE A 96 -4.34 -7.21 11.84
CA PHE A 96 -3.24 -7.84 11.12
C PHE A 96 -3.77 -8.60 9.88
N ALA A 97 -2.91 -8.73 8.87
CA ALA A 97 -3.24 -9.25 7.55
C ALA A 97 -2.11 -10.20 7.05
N PRO A 98 -2.02 -11.44 7.57
CA PRO A 98 -0.90 -12.33 7.29
C PRO A 98 -1.07 -13.02 5.92
N ALA A 99 -0.35 -12.54 4.91
CA ALA A 99 -0.46 -13.08 3.56
C ALA A 99 0.04 -14.53 3.41
N ASN A 100 1.09 -14.90 4.15
CA ASN A 100 1.70 -16.22 4.09
C ASN A 100 1.64 -16.92 5.46
N LEU A 101 0.44 -17.16 5.99
CA LEU A 101 0.28 -17.81 7.29
C LEU A 101 0.96 -19.19 7.36
N ARG A 102 1.07 -19.91 6.24
CA ARG A 102 1.76 -21.21 6.16
C ARG A 102 3.23 -21.12 6.57
N ALA A 103 3.90 -19.98 6.36
CA ALA A 103 5.29 -19.78 6.79
C ALA A 103 5.48 -19.92 8.31
N ALA A 104 4.41 -19.87 9.11
CA ALA A 104 4.48 -20.11 10.55
C ALA A 104 4.88 -21.56 10.89
N SER A 105 4.72 -22.53 9.97
CA SER A 105 5.21 -23.90 10.22
C SER A 105 6.74 -23.98 10.25
N ASP A 106 7.40 -23.13 9.45
CA ASP A 106 8.83 -23.23 9.18
C ASP A 106 9.63 -22.09 9.85
N ASN A 107 8.94 -21.06 10.34
CA ASN A 107 9.54 -19.87 10.97
C ASN A 107 8.90 -19.62 12.34
N SER A 108 9.61 -20.05 13.40
CA SER A 108 9.17 -19.90 14.78
C SER A 108 8.94 -18.44 15.19
N ALA A 109 9.79 -17.52 14.75
CA ALA A 109 9.62 -16.09 15.06
C ALA A 109 8.32 -15.52 14.46
N TYR A 110 7.96 -15.94 13.25
CA TYR A 110 6.70 -15.54 12.62
C TYR A 110 5.50 -16.21 13.28
N HIS A 111 5.61 -17.49 13.65
CA HIS A 111 4.60 -18.20 14.43
C HIS A 111 4.30 -17.49 15.77
N ASP A 112 5.34 -17.16 16.52
CA ASP A 112 5.21 -16.52 17.82
C ASP A 112 4.58 -15.12 17.69
N LEU A 113 4.86 -14.39 16.61
CA LEU A 113 4.20 -13.13 16.29
C LEU A 113 2.70 -13.30 16.05
N MET A 114 2.28 -14.33 15.31
CA MET A 114 0.84 -14.61 15.11
C MET A 114 0.15 -14.93 16.43
N LEU A 115 0.77 -15.76 17.27
CA LEU A 115 0.24 -16.11 18.58
C LEU A 115 0.13 -14.89 19.50
N ALA A 116 1.12 -13.99 19.48
CA ALA A 116 1.09 -12.75 20.25
C ALA A 116 -0.10 -11.86 19.82
N TRP A 117 -0.33 -11.67 18.52
CA TRP A 117 -1.47 -10.90 18.03
C TRP A 117 -2.82 -11.55 18.39
N MET A 118 -2.91 -12.88 18.36
CA MET A 118 -4.10 -13.61 18.81
C MET A 118 -4.35 -13.42 20.31
N ALA A 119 -3.31 -13.53 21.14
CA ALA A 119 -3.39 -13.33 22.59
C ALA A 119 -3.81 -11.90 22.95
N ASP A 120 -3.29 -10.90 22.23
CA ASP A 120 -3.60 -9.49 22.42
C ASP A 120 -4.94 -9.04 21.78
N LYS A 121 -5.69 -10.01 21.24
CA LYS A 121 -7.01 -9.85 20.63
C LYS A 121 -7.02 -8.89 19.43
N TYR A 122 -5.99 -8.97 18.58
CA TYR A 122 -5.99 -8.28 17.30
C TYR A 122 -7.01 -8.90 16.36
N SER A 123 -7.62 -8.07 15.51
CA SER A 123 -8.58 -8.52 14.50
C SER A 123 -7.87 -8.90 13.19
N LEU A 124 -8.07 -10.14 12.74
CA LEU A 124 -7.65 -10.58 11.41
C LEU A 124 -8.47 -9.87 10.32
N ARG A 125 -7.80 -9.17 9.41
CA ARG A 125 -8.39 -8.52 8.24
C ARG A 125 -7.46 -8.73 7.06
N TYR A 126 -7.74 -9.77 6.28
CA TYR A 126 -6.93 -10.16 5.12
C TYR A 126 -7.85 -10.41 3.94
N SER A 127 -7.76 -9.55 2.93
CA SER A 127 -8.52 -9.65 1.69
C SER A 127 -7.79 -10.49 0.65
N GLY A 128 -6.47 -10.67 0.75
CA GLY A 128 -5.69 -11.40 -0.25
C GLY A 128 -5.19 -10.54 -1.42
N GLY A 129 -5.47 -9.24 -1.41
CA GLY A 129 -4.82 -8.24 -2.28
C GLY A 129 -3.92 -7.33 -1.46
N LEU A 130 -2.72 -7.03 -1.95
CA LEU A 130 -1.78 -6.18 -1.23
C LEU A 130 -2.32 -4.76 -1.06
N VAL A 131 -2.85 -4.17 -2.13
CA VAL A 131 -3.38 -2.81 -2.14
C VAL A 131 -4.54 -2.61 -1.16
N PRO A 132 -5.64 -3.40 -1.20
CA PRO A 132 -6.72 -3.25 -0.22
C PRO A 132 -6.25 -3.50 1.23
N ASP A 133 -5.34 -4.45 1.46
CA ASP A 133 -4.83 -4.76 2.80
C ASP A 133 -3.90 -3.66 3.33
N VAL A 134 -3.03 -3.08 2.49
CA VAL A 134 -2.17 -1.92 2.83
C VAL A 134 -3.00 -0.67 3.04
N TYR A 135 -4.01 -0.41 2.20
CA TYR A 135 -4.87 0.75 2.38
C TYR A 135 -5.67 0.66 3.69
N HIS A 136 -6.08 -0.55 4.09
CA HIS A 136 -6.73 -0.78 5.37
C HIS A 136 -5.79 -0.55 6.58
N ILE A 137 -4.49 -0.30 6.40
CA ILE A 137 -3.59 0.10 7.50
C ILE A 137 -3.89 1.52 8.00
N PHE A 138 -4.32 2.43 7.13
CA PHE A 138 -4.73 3.79 7.50
C PHE A 138 -6.05 3.78 8.28
#